data_AF-A0A7J7J2V3-F1
#
_entry.id   AF-A0A7J7J2V3-F1
#
_cell.length_a   1.000
_cell.length_b   1.000
_cell.length_c   1.000
_cell.angle_alpha   90.00
_cell.angle_beta   90.00
_cell.angle_gamma   90.00
#
_symmetry.space_group_name_H-M   'P 1'
#
loop_
_entity.id
_entity.type
_entity.pdbx_description
1 polymer ?
#
loop_
_entity_poly.entity_id
_entity_poly.type
_entity_poly.pdbx_seq_one_letter_code
_entity_poly.pdbx_strand_id
1 'polypeptide(L)'
;MPTMLFVTDKLFIEWTPYINKDLWIGGRKYLGGWQWMDNFGRLVMVEDWFIGQPDNREGSENCLAFSASYNQDLRWSDKTCTYSYYFICEKY
;
A
#
# COMPACT_ATOMS: atom_id res chain seq x y z
N MET A 1 -4.71 -12.17 -13.18
CA MET A 1 -4.45 -11.28 -12.04
C MET A 1 -2.96 -11.30 -11.77
N PRO A 2 -2.26 -10.17 -11.88
CA PRO A 2 -0.90 -10.11 -11.39
C PRO A 2 -0.97 -10.35 -9.87
N THR A 3 -0.27 -11.36 -9.36
CA THR A 3 -0.02 -11.48 -7.91
C THR A 3 0.67 -10.20 -7.41
N MET A 4 0.62 -9.93 -6.11
CA MET A 4 1.27 -8.75 -5.52
C MET A 4 2.75 -8.64 -5.88
N LEU A 5 3.42 -9.78 -6.06
CA LEU A 5 4.78 -9.88 -6.62
C LEU A 5 4.91 -9.27 -8.03
N PHE A 6 3.94 -9.47 -8.92
CA PHE A 6 3.95 -8.82 -10.24
C PHE A 6 3.65 -7.32 -10.17
N VAL A 7 2.96 -6.86 -9.13
CA VAL A 7 2.80 -5.42 -8.86
C VAL A 7 4.17 -4.87 -8.46
N THR A 8 4.82 -5.42 -7.42
CA THR A 8 6.16 -4.95 -7.00
C THR A 8 7.22 -5.05 -8.10
N ASP A 9 7.23 -6.11 -8.91
CA ASP A 9 8.21 -6.33 -9.98
C ASP A 9 8.06 -5.35 -11.16
N LYS A 10 6.82 -5.00 -11.55
CA LYS A 10 6.58 -3.97 -12.57
C LYS A 10 6.87 -2.57 -12.05
N LEU A 11 6.66 -2.33 -10.76
CA LEU A 11 6.96 -1.04 -10.14
C LEU A 11 8.48 -0.82 -10.01
N PHE A 12 9.33 -1.84 -9.91
CA PHE A 12 10.76 -1.63 -9.65
C PHE A 12 11.52 -0.79 -10.71
N ILE A 13 11.10 -0.79 -11.99
CA ILE A 13 11.78 -0.03 -13.07
C ILE A 13 11.18 1.37 -13.27
N GLU A 14 9.87 1.54 -13.10
CA GLU A 14 9.19 2.84 -13.31
C GLU A 14 9.24 3.77 -12.07
N TRP A 15 9.69 3.27 -10.91
CA TRP A 15 9.57 3.96 -9.61
C TRP A 15 10.82 4.68 -9.11
N THR A 16 11.88 4.72 -9.90
CA THR A 16 13.09 5.50 -9.57
C THR A 16 12.82 6.97 -9.14
N PRO A 17 11.80 7.69 -9.66
CA PRO A 17 11.49 9.05 -9.19
C PRO A 17 10.85 9.13 -7.80
N TYR A 18 10.32 8.01 -7.29
CA TYR A 18 9.53 7.94 -6.06
C TYR A 18 10.26 7.18 -4.94
N ILE A 19 11.54 6.89 -5.13
CA ILE A 19 12.42 6.37 -4.08
C ILE A 19 12.32 7.30 -2.86
N ASN A 20 12.02 6.75 -1.68
CA ASN A 20 11.74 7.45 -0.42
C ASN A 20 10.42 8.24 -0.37
N LYS A 21 9.44 7.95 -1.23
CA LYS A 21 8.08 8.49 -1.12
C LYS A 21 7.11 7.37 -0.72
N ASP A 22 6.24 7.67 0.24
CA ASP A 22 5.08 6.83 0.52
C ASP A 22 4.04 7.03 -0.59
N LEU A 23 3.28 5.96 -0.88
CA LEU A 23 2.40 5.89 -2.05
C LEU A 23 1.07 5.25 -1.70
N TRP A 24 -0.01 5.97 -1.95
CA TRP A 24 -1.34 5.45 -1.74
C TRP A 24 -1.63 4.27 -2.68
N ILE A 25 -2.19 3.22 -2.09
CA ILE A 25 -2.79 2.10 -2.79
C ILE A 25 -4.24 1.92 -2.33
N GLY A 26 -5.02 1.13 -3.07
CA GLY A 26 -6.48 0.99 -2.88
C GLY A 26 -6.95 0.30 -1.61
N GLY A 27 -6.13 0.21 -0.56
CA GLY A 27 -6.44 -0.45 0.70
C GLY A 27 -6.97 0.50 1.77
N ARG A 28 -7.93 0.03 2.56
CA ARG A 28 -8.45 0.78 3.72
C ARG A 28 -8.80 -0.14 4.88
N LYS A 29 -8.79 0.41 6.09
CA LYS A 29 -9.33 -0.26 7.28
C LYS A 29 -10.84 -0.07 7.35
N TYR A 30 -11.58 -1.16 7.50
CA TYR A 30 -13.04 -1.14 7.65
C TYR A 30 -13.47 -2.20 8.67
N LEU A 31 -14.24 -1.78 9.69
CA LEU A 31 -14.73 -2.64 10.78
C LEU A 31 -13.63 -3.46 11.47
N GLY A 32 -12.41 -2.90 11.58
CA GLY A 32 -11.28 -3.54 12.24
C GLY A 32 -10.42 -4.45 11.34
N GLY A 33 -10.83 -4.70 10.10
CA GLY A 33 -10.06 -5.46 9.11
C GLY A 33 -9.51 -4.59 7.98
N TRP A 34 -8.35 -4.97 7.43
CA TRP A 34 -7.83 -4.39 6.20
C TRP A 34 -8.55 -4.97 5.00
N GLN A 35 -9.06 -4.09 4.14
CA GLN A 35 -9.79 -4.45 2.95
C GLN A 35 -9.08 -3.86 1.73
N TRP A 36 -8.77 -4.73 0.79
CA TRP A 36 -8.26 -4.39 -0.53
C TRP A 36 -9.22 -5.01 -1.53
N MET A 37 -9.79 -4.19 -2.41
CA MET A 37 -10.74 -4.67 -3.41
C MET A 37 -9.97 -4.91 -4.69
N ASP A 38 -10.02 -6.14 -5.20
CA ASP A 38 -9.62 -6.36 -6.59
C ASP A 38 -10.64 -5.72 -7.52
N ASN A 39 -10.31 -5.64 -8.80
CA ASN A 39 -11.19 -4.99 -9.78
C ASN A 39 -12.43 -5.83 -10.15
N PHE A 40 -12.62 -6.99 -9.53
CA PHE A 40 -13.87 -7.76 -9.59
C PHE A 40 -14.70 -7.54 -8.31
N GLY A 41 -14.28 -6.62 -7.44
CA GLY A 41 -14.95 -6.29 -6.19
C GLY A 41 -14.78 -7.36 -5.11
N ARG A 42 -13.75 -8.22 -5.22
CA ARG A 42 -13.49 -9.27 -4.22
C ARG A 42 -12.46 -8.78 -3.23
N LEU A 43 -12.65 -9.15 -1.96
CA LEU A 43 -11.69 -8.88 -0.90
C LEU A 43 -10.43 -9.71 -1.12
N VAL A 44 -9.30 -9.04 -1.23
CA VAL A 44 -7.98 -9.67 -1.29
C VAL A 44 -7.46 -9.86 0.13
N MET A 45 -7.25 -11.12 0.52
CA MET A 45 -6.69 -11.51 1.83
C MET A 45 -5.20 -11.77 1.71
N VAL A 46 -4.43 -10.76 1.28
CA VAL A 46 -2.97 -10.83 1.29
C VAL A 46 -2.47 -9.70 2.17
N GLU A 47 -1.39 -9.96 2.88
CA GLU A 47 -0.73 -9.00 3.77
C GLU A 47 0.76 -8.98 3.44
N ASP A 48 1.31 -7.79 3.24
CA ASP A 48 2.76 -7.60 3.01
C ASP A 48 3.25 -6.39 3.80
N TRP A 49 3.04 -6.43 5.10
CA TRP A 49 3.39 -5.34 6.00
C TRP A 49 4.88 -5.09 6.09
N PHE A 50 5.25 -3.83 6.16
CA PHE A 50 6.57 -3.41 6.59
C PHE A 50 6.78 -3.80 8.04
N ILE A 51 8.04 -4.02 8.45
CA ILE A 51 8.36 -4.41 9.81
C ILE A 51 7.82 -3.34 10.80
N GLY A 52 7.00 -3.79 11.74
CA GLY A 52 6.38 -2.92 12.75
C GLY A 52 5.01 -2.35 12.36
N GLN A 53 4.55 -2.59 11.13
CA GLN A 53 3.23 -2.16 10.65
C GLN A 53 2.22 -3.34 10.67
N PRO A 54 0.91 -3.08 10.76
CA PRO A 54 0.30 -1.76 10.98
C PRO A 54 0.42 -1.31 12.44
N ASP A 55 0.86 -0.07 12.69
CA ASP A 55 1.07 0.45 14.05
C ASP A 55 -0.05 1.39 14.54
N ASN A 56 -0.94 1.81 13.65
CA ASN A 56 -2.05 2.71 13.93
C ASN A 56 -1.63 3.97 14.71
N ARG A 57 -0.58 4.64 14.24
CA ARG A 57 -0.02 5.83 14.90
C ARG A 57 -1.08 6.89 15.16
N GLU A 58 -1.05 7.43 16.38
CA GLU A 58 -2.03 8.44 16.85
C GLU A 58 -3.50 7.97 16.80
N GLY A 59 -3.74 6.67 16.58
CA GLY A 59 -5.06 6.08 16.51
C GLY A 59 -5.86 6.40 15.23
N SER A 60 -5.21 6.92 14.18
CA SER A 60 -5.92 7.49 13.02
C SER A 60 -5.48 6.94 11.65
N GLU A 61 -4.66 5.90 11.62
CA GLU A 61 -4.14 5.34 10.36
C GLU A 61 -5.09 4.28 9.79
N ASN A 62 -5.91 4.71 8.83
CA ASN A 62 -6.98 3.89 8.25
C ASN A 62 -6.84 3.71 6.73
N CYS A 63 -5.78 4.23 6.13
CA CYS A 63 -5.50 4.13 4.70
C CYS A 63 -4.18 3.39 4.48
N LEU A 64 -4.09 2.63 3.39
CA LEU A 64 -2.95 1.78 3.08
C LEU A 64 -2.01 2.45 2.09
N ALA A 65 -0.73 2.48 2.40
CA ALA A 65 0.31 2.96 1.50
C ALA A 65 1.42 1.92 1.35
N PHE A 66 2.12 1.93 0.23
CA PHE A 66 3.48 1.40 0.19
C PHE A 66 4.40 2.40 0.89
N SER A 67 5.20 1.94 1.84
CA SER A 67 6.28 2.75 2.38
C SER A 67 7.58 2.46 1.64
N ALA A 68 8.20 3.51 1.11
CA ALA A 68 9.53 3.43 0.51
C ALA A 68 10.64 3.78 1.51
N SER A 69 10.35 3.74 2.81
CA SER A 69 11.29 4.12 3.87
C SER A 69 12.33 3.03 4.07
N TYR A 70 13.58 3.36 3.73
CA TYR A 70 14.79 2.53 3.89
C TYR A 70 14.85 1.29 2.97
N ASN A 71 15.87 1.28 2.09
CA ASN A 71 16.29 0.14 1.26
C ASN A 71 15.37 -0.31 0.12
N GLN A 72 14.47 0.55 -0.38
CA GLN A 72 13.61 0.24 -1.53
C GLN A 72 12.63 -0.93 -1.28
N ASP A 73 12.37 -1.26 -0.01
CA ASP A 73 11.44 -2.34 0.35
C ASP A 73 10.00 -1.81 0.28
N LEU A 74 9.32 -2.04 -0.84
CA LEU A 74 7.95 -1.59 -1.09
C LEU A 74 6.95 -2.49 -0.36
N ARG A 75 6.86 -2.32 0.95
CA ARG A 75 5.90 -3.01 1.81
C ARG A 75 4.86 -2.07 2.37
N TRP A 76 3.80 -2.63 2.91
CA TRP A 76 2.64 -1.90 3.36
C TRP A 76 2.87 -1.17 4.68
N SER A 77 2.31 0.01 4.79
CA SER A 77 2.17 0.77 6.04
C SER A 77 0.75 1.31 6.08
N ASP A 78 0.14 1.28 7.26
CA ASP A 78 -1.01 2.14 7.49
C ASP A 78 -0.54 3.59 7.66
N LYS A 79 -1.39 4.51 7.21
CA LYS A 79 -1.16 5.95 7.25
C LYS A 79 -2.46 6.69 7.52
N THR A 80 -2.33 7.88 8.09
CA THR A 80 -3.45 8.81 8.24
C THR A 80 -3.94 9.25 6.86
N CYS A 81 -5.23 9.01 6.59
CA CYS A 81 -5.83 9.22 5.27
C CYS A 81 -5.75 10.67 4.75
N THR A 82 -5.52 11.64 5.64
CA THR A 82 -5.41 13.06 5.29
C THR A 82 -4.02 13.44 4.77
N TYR A 83 -3.05 12.52 4.76
CA TYR A 83 -1.73 12.80 4.19
C TYR A 83 -1.77 12.88 2.66
N SER A 84 -1.01 13.83 2.13
CA SER A 84 -0.87 14.05 0.69
C SER A 84 0.30 13.24 0.14
N TYR A 85 0.01 12.05 -0.39
CA TYR A 85 0.97 11.20 -1.10
C TYR A 85 0.59 11.04 -2.57
N TYR A 86 1.57 10.65 -3.39
CA TYR A 86 1.28 10.15 -4.73
C TYR A 86 0.49 8.84 -4.63
N PHE A 87 -0.17 8.42 -5.70
CA PHE A 87 -1.03 7.24 -5.70
C PHE A 87 -0.79 6.37 -6.94
N ILE A 88 -1.07 5.08 -6.79
CA ILE A 88 -0.97 4.09 -7.86
C ILE A 88 -2.39 3.71 -8.29
N CYS A 89 -2.62 3.70 -9.60
CA CYS A 89 -3.84 3.17 -10.20
C CYS A 89 -3.54 1.87 -10.93
N GLU A 90 -4.42 0.87 -10.80
CA GLU A 90 -4.41 -0.29 -11.70
C GLU A 90 -5.29 0.03 -12.92
N LYS A 91 -4.83 -0.39 -14.10
CA LYS A 91 -5.60 -0.33 -15.34
C LYS A 91 -5.52 -1.67 -16.06
N TYR A 92 -6.65 -2.11 -16.61
CA TYR A 92 -6.76 -3.26 -17.50
C TYR A 92 -6.69 -2.88 -18.98
#